data_AF-A0A1Y2NUV1-F1
#
_entry.id   AF-A0A1Y2NUV1-F1
#
_cell.length_a   1.000
_cell.length_b   1.000
_cell.length_c   1.000
_cell.angle_alpha   90.00
_cell.angle_beta   90.00
_cell.angle_gamma   90.00
#
_symmetry.space_group_name_H-M   'P 1'
#
loop_
_entity.id
_entity.type
_entity.pdbx_description
1 polymer ?
#
loop_
_entity_poly.entity_id
_entity_poly.type
_entity_poly.pdbx_seq_one_letter_code
_entity_poly.pdbx_strand_id
1 'polypeptide(L)'
;MDHAIGLLRAAAWRAARSGLDDELIDPHTMRPAPAEHVVQALFRHVEAALEDNGDHAHARKALDDLLSCGNGARVQRRLLRRHGTLRAVVAECVRRTQEGVR
;
A
#
# COMPACT_ATOMS: atom_id res chain seq x y z
N MET A 1 0.56 30.24 2.12
CA MET A 1 0.90 28.80 2.10
C MET A 1 0.25 28.13 0.89
N ASP A 2 0.64 28.51 -0.33
CA ASP A 2 0.08 27.92 -1.57
C ASP A 2 0.82 26.67 -2.05
N HIS A 3 1.68 26.10 -1.19
CA HIS A 3 2.51 24.94 -1.53
C HIS A 3 1.96 23.64 -0.92
N ALA A 4 1.00 23.71 0.01
CA ALA A 4 0.49 22.53 0.72
C ALA A 4 -0.36 21.62 -0.18
N ILE A 5 -1.31 22.16 -0.95
CA ILE A 5 -2.21 21.34 -1.79
C ILE A 5 -1.46 20.74 -2.97
N GLY A 6 -0.61 21.52 -3.65
CA GLY A 6 0.18 21.05 -4.79
C GLY A 6 1.09 19.88 -4.41
N LEU A 7 1.75 19.98 -3.24
CA LEU A 7 2.66 18.95 -2.78
C LEU A 7 1.93 17.71 -2.26
N LEU A 8 0.77 17.87 -1.60
CA LEU A 8 -0.09 16.74 -1.24
C LEU A 8 -0.61 16.00 -2.49
N ARG A 9 -0.99 16.72 -3.55
CA ARG A 9 -1.39 16.11 -4.82
C ARG A 9 -0.23 15.37 -5.48
N ALA A 10 0.99 15.91 -5.42
CA ALA A 10 2.19 15.24 -5.91
C ALA A 10 2.49 13.96 -5.11
N ALA A 11 2.37 14.01 -3.77
CA ALA A 11 2.53 12.85 -2.90
C ALA A 11 1.50 11.75 -3.23
N ALA A 12 0.23 12.12 -3.34
CA ALA A 12 -0.85 11.19 -3.71
C ALA A 12 -0.64 10.58 -5.09
N TRP A 13 -0.21 11.38 -6.07
CA TRP A 13 0.11 10.88 -7.41
C TRP A 13 1.28 9.90 -7.39
N ARG A 14 2.37 10.21 -6.66
CA ARG A 14 3.52 9.32 -6.51
C ARG A 14 3.11 7.98 -5.89
N ALA A 15 2.31 8.02 -4.83
CA ALA A 15 1.78 6.83 -4.17
C ALA A 15 0.89 5.99 -5.11
N ALA A 16 0.00 6.62 -5.88
CA ALA A 16 -0.86 5.92 -6.84
C ALA A 16 -0.07 5.29 -8.01
N ARG A 17 0.97 5.99 -8.49
CA ARG A 17 1.82 5.56 -9.61
C ARG A 17 2.71 4.39 -9.23
N SER A 18 3.39 4.48 -8.09
CA SER A 18 4.47 3.57 -7.72
C SER A 18 4.07 2.57 -6.64
N GLY A 19 3.03 2.84 -5.86
CA GLY A 19 2.65 2.00 -4.73
C GLY A 19 3.81 1.86 -3.74
N LEU A 20 4.27 0.62 -3.56
CA LEU A 20 5.40 0.28 -2.68
C LEU A 20 6.70 0.01 -3.45
N ASP A 21 6.69 0.16 -4.77
CA ASP A 21 7.79 -0.25 -5.64
C ASP A 21 8.85 0.86 -5.83
N ASP A 22 8.69 2.04 -5.19
CA ASP A 22 9.56 3.21 -5.35
C ASP A 22 9.50 4.15 -4.11
N GLU A 23 10.19 5.28 -4.14
CA GLU A 23 10.11 6.32 -3.12
C GLU A 23 8.74 7.03 -3.10
N LEU A 24 8.29 7.35 -1.89
CA LEU A 24 7.11 8.16 -1.60
C LEU A 24 7.54 9.51 -1.01
N ILE A 25 6.63 10.48 -0.98
CA ILE A 25 6.83 11.71 -0.22
C ILE A 25 6.33 11.46 1.20
N ASP A 26 7.22 11.57 2.19
CA ASP A 26 6.88 11.53 3.60
C ASP A 26 6.05 12.76 3.97
N PRO A 27 4.79 12.62 4.44
CA PRO A 27 3.93 13.75 4.79
C PRO A 27 4.42 14.59 5.97
N HIS A 28 5.31 14.06 6.82
CA HIS A 28 5.83 14.81 7.97
C HIS A 28 7.00 15.71 7.59
N THR A 29 7.92 15.21 6.77
CA THR A 29 9.12 15.95 6.33
C THR A 29 8.96 16.62 4.97
N MET A 30 7.92 16.24 4.22
CA MET A 30 7.67 16.63 2.83
C MET A 30 8.85 16.35 1.89
N ARG A 31 9.60 15.27 2.17
CA ARG A 31 10.77 14.82 1.39
C ARG A 31 10.57 13.39 0.86
N PRO A 32 11.25 13.01 -0.24
CA PRO A 32 11.28 11.62 -0.68
C PRO A 32 11.88 10.69 0.37
N ALA A 33 11.28 9.50 0.52
CA ALA A 33 11.77 8.42 1.37
C ALA A 33 11.29 7.07 0.82
N PRO A 34 11.97 5.94 1.16
CA PRO A 34 11.50 4.61 0.79
C PRO A 34 10.05 4.38 1.23
N ALA A 35 9.22 3.77 0.37
CA ALA A 35 7.81 3.53 0.66
C ALA A 35 7.59 2.80 2.00
N GLU A 36 8.43 1.81 2.30
CA GLU A 36 8.41 1.09 3.57
C GLU A 36 8.53 2.04 4.78
N HIS A 37 9.48 2.97 4.75
CA HIS A 37 9.67 3.93 5.83
C HIS A 37 8.45 4.83 6.00
N VAL A 38 7.85 5.28 4.90
CA VAL A 38 6.67 6.16 4.91
C VAL A 38 5.45 5.43 5.48
N VAL A 39 5.20 4.18 5.07
CA VAL A 39 4.07 3.40 5.58
C VAL A 39 4.28 3.00 7.05
N GLN A 40 5.51 2.67 7.46
CA GLN A 40 5.82 2.45 8.87
C GLN A 40 5.63 3.72 9.71
N ALA A 41 5.99 4.89 9.18
CA ALA A 41 5.75 6.16 9.85
C ALA A 41 4.25 6.44 10.03
N LEU A 42 3.44 6.15 9.00
CA LEU A 42 1.98 6.20 9.11
C LEU A 42 1.47 5.25 10.19
N PHE A 43 1.94 3.99 10.21
CA PHE A 43 1.52 3.02 11.23
C PHE A 43 1.84 3.51 12.64
N ARG A 44 3.06 4.00 12.89
CA ARG A 44 3.45 4.60 14.18
C ARG A 44 2.58 5.80 14.54
N HIS A 45 2.23 6.63 13.56
CA HIS A 45 1.38 7.80 13.79
C HIS A 45 -0.03 7.42 14.27
N VAL A 46 -0.59 6.31 13.78
CA VAL A 46 -1.94 5.85 14.13
C VAL A 46 -1.97 4.78 15.23
N GLU A 47 -0.82 4.42 15.81
CA GLU A 47 -0.67 3.29 16.74
C GLU A 47 -1.61 3.39 17.94
N ALA A 48 -1.64 4.53 18.64
CA ALA A 48 -2.54 4.75 19.77
C ALA A 48 -4.02 4.59 19.39
N ALA A 49 -4.43 5.14 18.24
CA ALA A 49 -5.81 5.00 17.77
C ALA A 49 -6.15 3.54 17.43
N LEU A 50 -5.21 2.76 16.90
CA LEU A 50 -5.40 1.34 16.65
C LEU A 50 -5.49 0.54 17.96
N GLU A 51 -4.72 0.90 18.99
CA GLU A 51 -4.80 0.27 20.32
C GLU A 51 -6.14 0.55 20.98
N ASP A 52 -6.59 1.81 20.98
CA ASP A 52 -7.86 2.23 21.58
C ASP A 52 -9.08 1.53 20.94
N ASN A 53 -8.98 1.14 19.66
CA ASN A 53 -10.03 0.43 18.95
C ASN A 53 -9.83 -1.10 18.93
N GLY A 54 -8.73 -1.63 19.49
CA GLY A 54 -8.42 -3.06 19.49
C GLY A 54 -7.95 -3.62 18.13
N ASP A 55 -7.62 -2.74 17.17
CA ASP A 55 -7.25 -3.09 15.79
C ASP A 55 -5.73 -3.23 15.57
N HIS A 56 -4.91 -2.89 16.57
CA HIS A 56 -3.45 -2.84 16.45
C HIS A 56 -2.84 -4.12 15.88
N ALA A 57 -3.17 -5.28 16.47
CA ALA A 57 -2.62 -6.56 16.04
C ALA A 57 -3.01 -6.90 14.59
N HIS A 58 -4.25 -6.59 14.20
CA HIS A 58 -4.73 -6.83 12.84
C HIS A 58 -4.02 -5.92 11.83
N ALA A 59 -3.92 -4.62 12.13
CA ALA A 59 -3.24 -3.66 11.29
C ALA A 59 -1.73 -3.95 11.18
N ARG A 60 -1.09 -4.40 12.26
CA ARG A 60 0.32 -4.84 12.26
C ARG A 60 0.51 -6.01 11.31
N LYS A 61 -0.31 -7.06 11.44
CA LYS A 61 -0.26 -8.21 10.51
C LYS A 61 -0.46 -7.76 9.07
N ALA A 62 -1.45 -6.91 8.81
CA ALA A 62 -1.73 -6.40 7.46
C ALA A 62 -0.55 -5.61 6.89
N LEU A 63 0.16 -4.82 7.70
CA LEU A 63 1.37 -4.12 7.30
C LEU A 63 2.51 -5.09 6.96
N ASP A 64 2.76 -6.09 7.82
CA ASP A 64 3.81 -7.08 7.61
C ASP A 64 3.54 -7.92 6.34
N ASP A 65 2.28 -8.32 6.12
CA ASP A 65 1.84 -9.01 4.92
C ASP A 65 1.99 -8.11 3.68
N LEU A 66 1.66 -6.83 3.79
CA LEU A 66 1.81 -5.86 2.70
C LEU A 66 3.28 -5.66 2.31
N LEU A 67 4.20 -5.54 3.27
CA LEU A 67 5.62 -5.33 3.01
C LEU A 67 6.29 -6.59 2.45
N SER A 68 5.90 -7.77 2.94
CA SER A 68 6.46 -9.06 2.49
C SER A 68 5.86 -9.54 1.16
N CYS A 69 4.52 -9.60 1.08
CA CYS A 69 3.77 -10.16 -0.04
C CYS A 69 3.40 -9.12 -1.11
N GLY A 70 3.54 -7.83 -0.81
CA GLY A 70 3.18 -6.73 -1.70
C GLY A 70 1.68 -6.61 -1.89
N ASN A 71 1.27 -5.73 -2.79
CA ASN A 71 -0.14 -5.40 -3.00
C ASN A 71 -0.79 -6.17 -4.17
N GLY A 72 -2.10 -5.99 -4.32
CA GLY A 72 -2.90 -6.57 -5.40
C GLY A 72 -2.40 -6.18 -6.80
N ALA A 73 -1.88 -4.96 -7.00
CA ALA A 73 -1.33 -4.56 -8.29
C ALA A 73 -0.10 -5.38 -8.67
N ARG A 74 0.78 -5.70 -7.71
CA ARG A 74 1.94 -6.59 -7.92
C ARG A 74 1.51 -8.00 -8.30
N VAL A 75 0.48 -8.53 -7.64
CA VAL A 75 -0.12 -9.84 -7.95
C VAL A 75 -0.69 -9.85 -9.36
N GLN A 76 -1.54 -8.88 -9.70
CA GLN A 76 -2.20 -8.79 -11.00
C GLN A 76 -1.18 -8.63 -12.15
N ARG A 77 -0.16 -7.78 -11.99
CA ARG A 77 0.93 -7.63 -12.96
C ARG A 77 1.71 -8.94 -13.17
N ARG A 78 1.98 -9.70 -12.10
CA ARG A 78 2.62 -11.03 -12.21
C ARG A 78 1.75 -12.03 -12.97
N LEU A 79 0.46 -12.08 -12.66
CA LEU A 79 -0.49 -12.98 -13.33
C LEU A 79 -0.60 -12.65 -14.81
N LEU A 80 -0.67 -11.36 -15.15
CA LEU A 80 -0.71 -10.93 -16.55
C LEU A 80 0.56 -11.35 -17.30
N ARG A 81 1.74 -11.15 -16.71
CA ARG A 81 3.02 -11.60 -17.32
C ARG A 81 3.07 -13.12 -17.47
N ARG A 82 2.52 -13.88 -16.52
CA ARG A 82 2.54 -15.35 -16.53
C ARG A 82 1.54 -15.98 -17.49
N HIS A 83 0.33 -15.41 -17.59
CA HIS A 83 -0.79 -16.03 -18.30
C HIS A 83 -1.18 -15.30 -19.60
N GLY A 84 -0.63 -14.11 -19.84
CA GLY A 84 -0.83 -13.34 -21.07
C GLY A 84 -2.24 -12.78 -21.28
N THR A 85 -3.18 -12.96 -20.33
CA THR A 85 -4.58 -12.55 -20.50
C THR A 85 -5.15 -11.90 -19.26
N LEU A 86 -5.95 -10.83 -19.44
CA LEU A 86 -6.70 -10.20 -18.36
C LEU A 86 -7.78 -11.11 -17.78
N ARG A 87 -8.35 -12.01 -18.59
CA ARG A 87 -9.32 -13.02 -18.12
C ARG A 87 -8.74 -13.87 -16.99
N ALA A 88 -7.50 -14.36 -17.15
CA ALA A 88 -6.84 -15.15 -16.12
C ALA A 88 -6.57 -14.33 -14.85
N VAL A 89 -6.20 -13.05 -15.00
CA VAL A 89 -6.01 -12.13 -13.85
C VAL A 89 -7.31 -11.97 -13.07
N VAL A 90 -8.42 -11.68 -13.75
CA VAL A 90 -9.73 -11.48 -13.11
C VAL A 90 -10.21 -12.76 -12.43
N ALA A 91 -10.08 -13.92 -13.08
CA ALA A 91 -10.47 -15.20 -12.49
C ALA A 91 -9.71 -15.49 -11.18
N GLU A 92 -8.41 -15.21 -11.14
CA GLU A 92 -7.61 -15.37 -9.93
C GLU A 92 -7.95 -14.33 -8.84
N CYS A 93 -8.26 -13.08 -9.22
CA CYS A 93 -8.75 -12.09 -8.26
C CYS A 93 -10.08 -12.53 -7.62
N VAL A 94 -11.03 -13.06 -8.39
CA VAL A 94 -12.30 -13.58 -7.89
C VAL A 94 -12.06 -14.72 -6.90
N ARG A 95 -11.21 -15.70 -7.27
CA ARG A 95 -10.85 -16.82 -6.40
C ARG A 95 -10.28 -16.35 -5.06
N ARG A 96 -9.34 -15.41 -5.08
CA ARG A 96 -8.74 -14.84 -3.86
C ARG A 96 -9.73 -14.11 -2.98
N THR A 97 -10.68 -13.37 -3.56
CA THR A 97 -11.73 -12.68 -2.79
C THR A 97 -12.68 -13.69 -2.12
N GLN A 98 -13.01 -14.79 -2.80
CA GLN A 98 -13.90 -15.83 -2.26
C GLN A 98 -13.24 -16.64 -1.13
N GLU A 99 -11.93 -16.89 -1.23
CA GLU A 99 -11.16 -17.63 -0.21
C GLU A 99 -10.81 -16.79 1.03
N GLY A 100 -10.94 -15.46 0.94
CA GLY A 100 -10.50 -14.53 1.96
C GLY A 100 -8.99 -14.26 1.92
N VAL A 101 -8.58 -13.10 2.45
CA VAL A 101 -7.16 -12.83 2.70
C VAL A 101 -6.74 -13.68 3.90
N ARG A 102 -5.80 -14.60 3.71
CA ARG A 102 -5.18 -15.38 4.80
C ARG A 102 -4.36 -14.48 5.72
#